data_AF-A0A4Y9ZWM5-F1
#
_entry.id   AF-A0A4Y9ZWM5-F1
#
_cell.length_a   1.000
_cell.length_b   1.000
_cell.length_c   1.000
_cell.angle_alpha   90.00
_cell.angle_beta   90.00
_cell.angle_gamma   90.00
#
_symmetry.space_group_name_H-M   'P 1'
#
loop_
_entity.id
_entity.type
_entity.pdbx_description
1 polymer ?
#
loop_
_entity_poly.entity_id
_entity_poly.type
_entity_poly.pdbx_seq_one_letter_code
_entity_poly.pdbx_strand_id
1 'polypeptide(L)'
;MTPGIFLADTFPLLKYVPDWFPGAGWKRKAKEWRTIPRQGVALPHEYAKQQMQAGTAIPSFTSMYLEQENMTTEDKKTFSSGLPTHSWAPVPTRKFLHDKKAYKDPFEFRPERFLPSENHEPERDPRYFAFGFGRRICPGLLLADSSLFITFAMVLLVFNISKAVENGVPITPKQEFVDGIVQYAQLLV
;
A
#
# COMPACT_ATOMS: atom_id res chain seq x y z
N MET A 1 12.57 -4.43 -6.05
CA MET A 1 13.37 -5.05 -7.13
C MET A 1 13.97 -3.90 -7.92
N THR A 2 15.27 -3.67 -7.80
CA THR A 2 16.00 -2.74 -8.67
C THR A 2 16.16 -3.42 -10.04
N PRO A 3 15.60 -2.86 -11.13
CA PRO A 3 15.83 -3.40 -12.46
C PRO A 3 17.32 -3.37 -12.79
N GLY A 4 17.87 -4.45 -13.38
CA GLY A 4 19.24 -4.45 -13.91
C GLY A 4 20.30 -5.20 -13.10
N ILE A 5 19.91 -6.01 -12.10
CA ILE A 5 20.85 -6.90 -11.39
C ILE A 5 21.24 -8.12 -12.24
N PHE A 6 20.39 -8.51 -13.20
CA PHE A 6 20.64 -9.66 -14.06
C PHE A 6 20.60 -9.28 -15.54
N LEU A 7 21.54 -9.83 -16.32
CA LEU A 7 21.62 -9.73 -17.78
C LEU A 7 20.33 -10.19 -18.49
N ALA A 8 19.51 -11.01 -17.81
CA ALA A 8 18.20 -11.46 -18.27
C ALA A 8 17.12 -10.36 -18.27
N ASP A 9 17.30 -9.27 -17.51
CA ASP A 9 16.39 -8.12 -17.51
C ASP A 9 16.61 -7.22 -18.74
N THR A 10 17.82 -7.23 -19.31
CA THR A 10 18.22 -6.40 -20.46
C THR A 10 18.01 -7.08 -21.80
N PHE A 11 18.09 -8.42 -21.86
CA PHE A 11 17.97 -9.18 -23.10
C PHE A 11 16.94 -10.33 -22.96
N PRO A 12 15.70 -10.14 -23.46
CA PRO A 12 14.61 -11.13 -23.34
C PRO A 12 14.94 -12.52 -23.91
N LEU A 13 15.88 -12.62 -24.86
CA LEU A 13 16.34 -13.88 -25.44
C LEU A 13 16.99 -14.82 -24.40
N LEU A 14 17.55 -14.30 -23.30
CA LEU A 14 18.19 -15.13 -22.28
C LEU A 14 17.21 -16.03 -21.51
N LYS A 15 15.89 -15.85 -21.64
CA LYS A 15 14.88 -16.75 -21.05
C LYS A 15 15.05 -18.21 -21.48
N TYR A 16 15.49 -18.46 -22.72
CA TYR A 16 15.58 -19.79 -23.32
C TYR A 16 16.93 -20.50 -23.10
N VAL A 17 17.89 -19.85 -22.44
CA VAL A 17 19.23 -20.42 -22.21
C VAL A 17 19.14 -21.61 -21.24
N PRO A 18 19.63 -22.81 -21.57
CA PRO A 18 19.60 -23.96 -20.66
C PRO A 18 20.36 -23.72 -19.35
N ASP A 19 19.93 -24.37 -18.26
CA ASP A 19 20.51 -24.22 -16.92
C ASP A 19 22.00 -24.61 -16.83
N TRP A 20 22.51 -25.36 -17.81
CA TRP A 20 23.91 -25.83 -17.87
C TRP A 20 24.87 -24.81 -18.51
N PHE A 21 24.38 -23.73 -19.12
CA PHE A 21 25.22 -22.78 -19.86
C PHE A 21 26.09 -21.94 -18.89
N PRO A 22 27.40 -21.74 -19.18
CA PRO A 22 28.27 -20.91 -18.35
C PRO A 22 27.74 -19.46 -18.29
N GLY A 23 27.38 -19.00 -17.09
CA GLY A 23 26.71 -17.71 -16.88
C GLY A 23 25.20 -17.78 -16.59
N ALA A 24 24.56 -18.95 -16.72
CA ALA A 24 23.14 -19.17 -16.39
C ALA A 24 22.86 -19.38 -14.88
N GLY A 25 23.83 -19.07 -14.00
CA GLY A 25 23.71 -19.25 -12.55
C GLY A 25 22.54 -18.49 -11.89
N TRP A 26 22.00 -17.48 -12.58
CA TRP A 26 20.79 -16.75 -12.18
C TRP A 26 19.53 -17.64 -12.17
N LYS A 27 19.45 -18.69 -13.00
CA LYS A 27 18.31 -19.62 -12.99
C LYS A 27 18.24 -20.46 -11.71
N ARG A 28 19.40 -20.88 -11.18
CA ARG A 28 19.50 -21.54 -9.87
C ARG A 28 19.08 -20.61 -8.74
N LYS A 29 19.60 -19.37 -8.73
CA LYS A 29 19.18 -18.36 -7.75
C LYS A 29 17.70 -18.02 -7.86
N ALA A 30 17.14 -17.91 -9.07
CA ALA A 30 15.71 -17.68 -9.27
C ALA A 30 14.84 -18.84 -8.75
N LYS A 31 15.30 -20.09 -8.88
CA LYS A 31 14.62 -21.27 -8.34
C LYS A 31 14.62 -21.28 -6.81
N GLU A 32 15.75 -20.94 -6.19
CA GLU A 32 15.89 -20.75 -4.74
C GLU A 32 15.02 -19.57 -4.26
N TRP A 33 15.03 -18.45 -4.97
CA TRP A 33 14.22 -17.28 -4.63
C TRP A 33 12.73 -17.48 -4.88
N ARG A 34 12.32 -18.53 -5.60
CA ARG A 34 10.91 -18.86 -5.81
C ARG A 34 10.25 -19.50 -4.57
N THR A 35 11.03 -20.10 -3.67
CA THR A 35 10.51 -20.72 -2.44
C THR A 35 10.35 -19.71 -1.31
N ILE A 36 11.22 -18.70 -1.25
CA ILE A 36 11.24 -17.67 -0.20
C ILE A 36 9.90 -16.91 -0.07
N PRO A 37 9.23 -16.46 -1.15
CA PRO A 37 7.93 -15.78 -1.04
C PRO A 37 6.82 -16.67 -0.50
N ARG A 38 6.83 -17.97 -0.83
CA ARG A 38 5.80 -18.91 -0.36
C ARG A 38 5.90 -19.12 1.14
N GLN A 39 7.11 -19.28 1.67
CA GLN A 39 7.35 -19.38 3.11
C GLN A 39 7.05 -18.05 3.81
N GLY A 40 7.42 -16.92 3.19
CA GLY A 40 7.17 -15.58 3.72
C GLY A 40 5.70 -15.22 3.87
N VAL A 41 4.80 -15.83 3.08
CA VAL A 41 3.34 -15.62 3.17
C VAL A 41 2.66 -16.70 4.02
N ALA A 42 3.03 -17.97 3.86
CA ALA A 42 2.37 -19.07 4.56
C ALA A 42 2.65 -19.07 6.07
N LEU A 43 3.91 -18.85 6.48
CA LEU A 43 4.31 -18.92 7.90
C LEU A 43 3.60 -17.88 8.76
N PRO A 44 3.53 -16.58 8.39
CA PRO A 44 2.78 -15.61 9.17
C PRO A 44 1.28 -15.89 9.18
N HIS A 45 0.75 -16.44 8.09
CA HIS A 45 -0.68 -16.72 7.95
C HIS A 45 -1.14 -17.88 8.86
N GLU A 46 -0.39 -18.98 8.87
CA GLU A 46 -0.65 -20.11 9.78
C GLU A 46 -0.45 -19.70 11.24
N TYR A 47 0.61 -18.94 11.54
CA TYR A 47 0.84 -18.40 12.87
C TYR A 47 -0.32 -17.52 13.35
N ALA A 48 -0.86 -16.66 12.48
CA ALA A 48 -2.02 -15.83 12.81
C ALA A 48 -3.26 -16.68 13.13
N LYS A 49 -3.53 -17.75 12.36
CA LYS A 49 -4.62 -18.70 12.64
C LYS A 49 -4.48 -19.35 14.02
N GLN A 50 -3.28 -19.80 14.36
CA GLN A 50 -3.01 -20.42 15.67
C GLN A 50 -3.24 -19.43 16.82
N GLN A 51 -2.79 -18.18 16.67
CA GLN A 51 -2.99 -17.14 17.69
C GLN A 51 -4.46 -16.76 17.86
N MET A 52 -5.26 -16.77 16.77
CA MET A 52 -6.71 -16.54 16.85
C MET A 52 -7.42 -17.68 17.57
N GLN A 53 -7.04 -18.93 17.29
CA GLN A 53 -7.57 -20.10 18.01
C GLN A 53 -7.19 -20.08 19.51
N ALA A 54 -6.00 -19.58 19.83
CA ALA A 54 -5.53 -19.42 21.21
C ALA A 54 -6.11 -18.19 21.94
N GLY A 55 -6.94 -17.36 21.28
CA GLY A 55 -7.54 -16.16 21.88
C GLY A 55 -6.54 -15.03 22.21
N THR A 56 -5.28 -15.15 21.77
CA THR A 56 -4.19 -14.20 22.05
C THR A 56 -3.81 -13.38 20.82
N ALA A 57 -4.63 -13.43 19.76
CA ALA A 57 -4.39 -12.75 18.51
C ALA A 57 -4.34 -11.23 18.67
N ILE A 58 -3.18 -10.67 18.32
CA ILE A 58 -3.03 -9.24 18.07
C ILE A 58 -3.64 -8.93 16.70
N PRO A 59 -4.46 -7.87 16.56
CA PRO A 59 -5.05 -7.49 15.28
C PRO A 59 -3.96 -7.30 14.21
N SER A 60 -4.10 -8.01 13.10
CA SER A 60 -3.16 -8.06 11.98
C SER A 60 -3.92 -8.22 10.66
N PHE A 61 -3.27 -8.03 9.49
CA PHE A 61 -3.95 -8.21 8.19
C PHE A 61 -4.71 -9.51 8.14
N THR A 62 -4.03 -10.58 8.57
CA THR A 62 -4.53 -11.92 8.46
C THR A 62 -5.67 -12.15 9.42
N SER A 63 -5.64 -11.61 10.64
CA SER A 63 -6.77 -11.78 11.56
C SER A 63 -8.01 -11.03 11.09
N MET A 64 -7.86 -9.79 10.64
CA MET A 64 -8.96 -9.00 10.06
C MET A 64 -9.53 -9.71 8.83
N TYR A 65 -8.66 -10.27 7.99
CA TYR A 65 -9.08 -11.00 6.80
C TYR A 65 -9.78 -12.33 7.13
N LEU A 66 -9.30 -13.06 8.12
CA LEU A 66 -9.91 -14.32 8.57
C LEU A 66 -11.23 -14.10 9.31
N GLU A 67 -11.37 -13.00 10.06
CA GLU A 67 -12.65 -12.54 10.60
C GLU A 67 -13.63 -12.19 9.46
N GLN A 68 -13.12 -11.64 8.36
CA GLN A 68 -13.89 -11.36 7.15
C GLN A 68 -14.24 -12.63 6.35
N GLU A 69 -13.41 -13.67 6.38
CA GLU A 69 -13.72 -14.99 5.79
C GLU A 69 -14.87 -15.72 6.51
N ASN A 70 -15.21 -15.32 7.73
CA ASN A 70 -16.42 -15.80 8.41
C ASN A 70 -17.71 -15.09 7.93
N MET A 71 -17.62 -14.13 6.99
CA MET A 71 -18.78 -13.55 6.30
C MET A 71 -19.38 -14.49 5.25
N THR A 72 -20.65 -14.24 4.91
CA THR A 72 -21.46 -15.03 3.99
C THR A 72 -20.92 -15.04 2.55
N THR A 73 -21.31 -16.05 1.77
CA THR A 73 -20.80 -16.40 0.43
C THR A 73 -20.96 -15.31 -0.64
N GLU A 74 -21.87 -14.36 -0.45
CA GLU A 74 -22.08 -13.21 -1.35
C GLU A 74 -20.93 -12.19 -1.23
N ASP A 75 -20.47 -11.89 0.00
CA ASP A 75 -19.39 -10.93 0.27
C ASP A 75 -18.01 -11.43 -0.22
N LYS A 76 -17.84 -12.76 -0.27
CA LYS A 76 -16.62 -13.43 -0.75
C LYS A 76 -16.38 -13.27 -2.25
N LYS A 77 -17.42 -13.19 -3.07
CA LYS A 77 -17.32 -13.06 -4.54
C LYS A 77 -16.79 -11.68 -4.97
N THR A 78 -17.14 -10.63 -4.25
CA THR A 78 -16.69 -9.25 -4.52
C THR A 78 -15.22 -9.03 -4.13
N PHE A 79 -14.69 -9.82 -3.19
CA PHE A 79 -13.33 -9.67 -2.67
C PHE A 79 -12.30 -10.57 -3.35
N SER A 80 -12.66 -11.82 -3.67
CA SER A 80 -11.77 -12.85 -4.24
C SER A 80 -11.38 -12.63 -5.71
N SER A 81 -12.02 -11.71 -6.42
CA SER A 81 -11.73 -11.43 -7.84
C SER A 81 -10.36 -10.77 -8.09
N GLY A 82 -9.58 -10.48 -7.04
CA GLY A 82 -8.36 -9.67 -7.17
C GLY A 82 -7.04 -10.25 -6.68
N LEU A 83 -6.97 -11.35 -5.92
CA LEU A 83 -5.71 -11.76 -5.28
C LEU A 83 -5.45 -13.28 -5.35
N PRO A 84 -4.46 -13.73 -6.14
CA PRO A 84 -4.04 -15.12 -6.13
C PRO A 84 -3.26 -15.42 -4.84
N THR A 85 -3.62 -16.54 -4.20
CA THR A 85 -3.21 -17.05 -2.88
C THR A 85 -1.70 -17.26 -2.67
N HIS A 86 -0.82 -16.87 -3.61
CA HIS A 86 0.63 -17.03 -3.48
C HIS A 86 1.45 -15.88 -4.08
N SER A 87 0.86 -14.71 -4.30
CA SER A 87 1.65 -13.53 -4.71
C SER A 87 2.14 -12.76 -3.49
N TRP A 88 3.25 -12.04 -3.65
CA TRP A 88 3.83 -11.04 -2.72
C TRP A 88 2.89 -9.84 -2.52
N ALA A 89 1.58 -10.08 -2.56
CA ALA A 89 0.54 -9.09 -2.76
C ALA A 89 0.83 -7.88 -1.87
N PRO A 90 1.23 -6.75 -2.47
CA PRO A 90 1.34 -5.53 -1.70
C PRO A 90 -0.04 -5.34 -1.08
N VAL A 91 -0.06 -5.13 0.24
CA VAL A 91 -1.30 -4.80 0.95
C VAL A 91 -1.96 -3.70 0.13
N PRO A 92 -3.22 -3.87 -0.33
CA PRO A 92 -3.85 -2.89 -1.20
C PRO A 92 -4.29 -1.69 -0.36
N THR A 93 -3.33 -0.95 0.19
CA THR A 93 -3.55 0.20 1.08
C THR A 93 -4.49 1.21 0.43
N ARG A 94 -4.35 1.46 -0.87
CA ARG A 94 -5.25 2.32 -1.63
C ARG A 94 -6.71 1.86 -1.57
N LYS A 95 -6.97 0.55 -1.62
CA LYS A 95 -8.33 -0.02 -1.54
C LYS A 95 -8.94 0.22 -0.15
N PHE A 96 -8.15 0.10 0.92
CA PHE A 96 -8.62 0.39 2.28
C PHE A 96 -8.85 1.87 2.52
N LEU A 97 -7.92 2.72 2.06
CA LEU A 97 -8.01 4.18 2.19
C LEU A 97 -9.09 4.81 1.31
N HIS A 98 -9.63 4.07 0.33
CA HIS A 98 -10.73 4.52 -0.53
C HIS A 98 -11.96 3.61 -0.45
N ASP A 99 -12.12 2.87 0.65
CA ASP A 99 -13.28 2.02 0.84
C ASP A 99 -14.53 2.88 1.14
N LYS A 100 -15.56 2.77 0.29
CA LYS A 100 -16.83 3.48 0.44
C LYS A 100 -17.59 3.11 1.72
N LYS A 101 -17.30 1.93 2.31
CA LYS A 101 -17.88 1.54 3.60
C LYS A 101 -17.25 2.30 4.77
N ALA A 102 -16.00 2.73 4.63
CA ALA A 102 -15.25 3.40 5.69
C ALA A 102 -15.24 4.93 5.54
N TYR A 103 -15.35 5.43 4.30
CA TYR A 103 -15.21 6.85 3.97
C TYR A 103 -16.35 7.32 3.06
N LYS A 104 -16.98 8.45 3.39
CA LYS A 104 -17.94 9.12 2.48
C LYS A 104 -17.17 9.82 1.38
N ASP A 105 -17.51 9.58 0.12
CA ASP A 105 -16.82 10.17 -1.05
C ASP A 105 -15.27 10.04 -0.95
N PRO A 106 -14.74 8.81 -1.00
CA PRO A 106 -13.34 8.53 -0.65
C PRO A 106 -12.31 9.18 -1.55
N PHE A 107 -12.69 9.57 -2.77
CA PHE A 107 -11.78 10.19 -3.74
C PHE A 107 -11.75 11.73 -3.61
N GLU A 108 -12.61 12.30 -2.77
CA GLU A 108 -12.65 13.73 -2.53
C GLU A 108 -11.78 14.11 -1.33
N PHE A 109 -10.85 15.04 -1.53
CA PHE A 109 -10.02 15.56 -0.46
C PHE A 109 -10.85 16.45 0.47
N ARG A 110 -11.22 15.91 1.63
CA ARG A 110 -12.03 16.57 2.66
C ARG A 110 -11.40 16.37 4.03
N PRO A 111 -10.53 17.27 4.51
CA PRO A 111 -9.83 17.13 5.79
C PRO A 111 -10.77 16.99 7.00
N GLU A 112 -11.92 17.66 6.96
CA GLU A 112 -12.89 17.75 8.05
C GLU A 112 -13.47 16.39 8.42
N ARG A 113 -13.41 15.39 7.53
CA ARG A 113 -13.89 14.03 7.80
C ARG A 113 -13.24 13.40 9.02
N PHE A 114 -12.03 13.83 9.38
CA PHE A 114 -11.25 13.30 10.50
C PHE A 114 -11.34 14.16 11.77
N LEU A 115 -12.07 15.28 11.73
CA LEU A 115 -12.20 16.19 12.87
C LEU A 115 -13.53 15.91 13.60
N PRO A 116 -13.52 15.76 14.93
CA PRO A 116 -14.77 15.61 15.69
C PRO A 116 -15.56 16.92 15.72
N SER A 117 -16.89 16.82 15.63
CA SER A 117 -17.81 17.95 15.78
C SER A 117 -19.10 17.46 16.45
N GLU A 118 -19.92 18.38 16.99
CA GLU A 118 -21.15 18.03 17.73
C GLU A 118 -22.11 17.11 16.97
N ASN A 119 -22.13 17.21 15.64
CA ASN A 119 -23.00 16.41 14.77
C ASN A 119 -22.23 15.44 13.85
N HIS A 120 -20.94 15.23 14.07
CA HIS A 120 -20.09 14.43 13.18
C HIS A 120 -19.07 13.60 13.94
N GLU A 121 -19.26 12.28 13.87
CA GLU A 121 -18.28 11.30 14.29
C GLU A 121 -17.17 11.17 13.24
N PRO A 122 -15.89 11.27 13.63
CA PRO A 122 -14.76 11.13 12.72
C PRO A 122 -14.75 9.80 11.96
N GLU A 123 -14.44 9.87 10.67
CA GLU A 123 -14.18 8.67 9.86
C GLU A 123 -12.86 8.00 10.29
N ARG A 124 -12.67 6.74 9.89
CA ARG A 124 -11.54 5.92 10.31
C ARG A 124 -10.19 6.57 10.00
N ASP A 125 -9.34 6.72 11.02
CA ASP A 125 -8.01 7.32 10.86
C ASP A 125 -7.16 6.60 9.77
N PRO A 126 -6.63 7.33 8.77
CA PRO A 126 -5.84 6.73 7.71
C PRO A 126 -4.50 6.15 8.19
N ARG A 127 -3.97 6.59 9.34
CA ARG A 127 -2.69 6.12 9.92
C ARG A 127 -2.70 4.61 10.20
N TYR A 128 -3.87 4.02 10.43
CA TYR A 128 -4.03 2.57 10.59
C TYR A 128 -3.61 1.75 9.37
N PHE A 129 -3.64 2.33 8.16
CA PHE A 129 -3.30 1.61 6.93
C PHE A 129 -2.17 2.27 6.14
N ALA A 130 -2.03 3.60 6.21
CA ALA A 130 -1.02 4.35 5.48
C ALA A 130 0.41 3.93 5.85
N PHE A 131 0.64 3.59 7.13
CA PHE A 131 1.94 3.14 7.64
C PHE A 131 2.03 1.61 7.82
N GLY A 132 1.08 0.86 7.28
CA GLY A 132 0.91 -0.56 7.57
C GLY A 132 0.32 -0.81 8.96
N PHE A 133 0.17 -2.09 9.32
CA PHE A 133 -0.47 -2.52 10.57
C PHE A 133 0.22 -3.77 11.13
N GLY A 134 -0.12 -4.13 12.37
CA GLY A 134 0.40 -5.30 13.06
C GLY A 134 1.90 -5.19 13.38
N ARG A 135 2.58 -6.33 13.54
CA ARG A 135 4.00 -6.39 13.95
C ARG A 135 5.01 -5.76 12.97
N ARG A 136 4.58 -5.39 11.76
CA ARG A 136 5.40 -4.76 10.71
C ARG A 136 4.91 -3.36 10.36
N ILE A 137 4.15 -2.74 11.26
CA ILE A 137 3.84 -1.31 11.17
C ILE A 137 5.14 -0.50 11.03
N CYS A 138 5.09 0.56 10.23
CA CYS A 138 6.23 1.40 9.95
C CYS A 138 6.87 1.87 11.27
N PRO A 139 8.13 1.52 11.56
CA PRO A 139 8.79 1.99 12.78
C PRO A 139 8.98 3.51 12.78
N GLY A 140 8.92 4.15 11.61
CA GLY A 140 9.04 5.60 11.44
C GLY A 140 7.72 6.36 11.54
N LEU A 141 6.59 5.73 11.91
CA LEU A 141 5.27 6.40 11.96
C LEU A 141 5.29 7.69 12.78
N LEU A 142 5.82 7.64 14.02
CA LEU A 142 5.82 8.80 14.92
C LEU A 142 6.72 9.94 14.42
N LEU A 143 7.85 9.58 13.82
CA LEU A 143 8.77 10.54 13.21
C LEU A 143 8.12 11.21 12.00
N ALA A 144 7.51 10.42 11.11
CA ALA A 144 6.83 10.92 9.92
C ALA A 144 5.67 11.85 10.30
N ASP A 145 4.79 11.44 11.22
CA ASP A 145 3.64 12.23 11.67
C ASP A 145 4.07 13.58 12.24
N SER A 146 5.04 13.58 13.15
CA SER A 146 5.56 14.81 13.77
C SER A 146 6.27 15.70 12.75
N SER A 147 7.08 15.11 11.86
CA SER A 147 7.82 15.87 10.85
C SER A 147 6.90 16.54 9.84
N LEU A 148 5.84 15.86 9.39
CA LEU A 148 4.85 16.42 8.48
C LEU A 148 4.08 17.55 9.16
N PHE A 149 3.62 17.34 10.38
CA PHE A 149 2.90 18.37 11.14
C PHE A 149 3.72 19.66 11.28
N ILE A 150 4.96 19.53 11.74
CA ILE A 150 5.86 20.67 11.92
C ILE A 150 6.15 21.34 10.58
N THR A 151 6.40 20.57 9.52
CA THR A 151 6.66 21.11 8.17
C THR A 151 5.47 21.92 7.68
N PHE A 152 4.25 21.40 7.75
CA PHE A 152 3.05 22.12 7.33
C PHE A 152 2.79 23.36 8.19
N ALA A 153 2.95 23.26 9.51
CA ALA A 153 2.80 24.40 10.41
C ALA A 153 3.80 25.52 10.09
N MET A 154 5.07 25.19 9.87
CA MET A 154 6.09 26.18 9.50
C MET A 154 5.82 26.81 8.13
N VAL A 155 5.42 26.01 7.13
CA VAL A 155 5.10 26.51 5.79
C VAL A 155 3.91 27.48 5.85
N LEU A 156 2.83 27.12 6.55
CA LEU A 156 1.63 27.95 6.68
C LEU A 156 1.86 29.19 7.56
N LEU A 157 2.83 29.14 8.48
CA LEU A 157 3.21 30.28 9.31
C LEU A 157 3.97 31.35 8.50
N VAL A 158 4.84 30.92 7.58
CA VAL A 158 5.74 31.82 6.83
C VAL A 158 5.17 32.24 5.48
N PHE A 159 4.41 31.37 4.82
CA PHE A 159 3.96 31.58 3.45
C PHE A 159 2.44 31.61 3.34
N ASN A 160 1.95 32.46 2.44
CA ASN A 160 0.58 32.40 1.95
C ASN A 160 0.56 31.66 0.60
N ILE A 161 -0.14 30.52 0.55
CA ILE A 161 -0.17 29.66 -0.64
C ILE A 161 -1.37 30.05 -1.51
N SER A 162 -1.09 30.44 -2.75
CA SER A 162 -2.11 30.78 -3.75
C SER A 162 -1.82 30.10 -5.09
N LYS A 163 -2.82 30.05 -5.97
CA LYS A 163 -2.65 29.50 -7.32
C LYS A 163 -1.76 30.43 -8.16
N ALA A 164 -0.96 29.84 -9.04
CA ALA A 164 -0.25 30.59 -10.06
C ALA A 164 -1.24 31.31 -10.98
N VAL A 165 -0.89 32.51 -11.44
CA VAL A 165 -1.74 33.34 -12.32
C VAL A 165 -0.99 33.60 -13.61
N GLU A 166 -1.55 33.18 -14.74
CA GLU A 166 -1.11 33.61 -16.07
C GLU A 166 -2.21 34.43 -16.73
N ASN A 167 -1.84 35.58 -17.31
CA ASN A 167 -2.77 36.46 -18.03
C ASN A 167 -4.01 36.86 -17.20
N GLY A 168 -3.86 36.97 -15.88
CA GLY A 168 -4.94 37.33 -14.96
C GLY A 168 -5.88 36.19 -14.57
N VAL A 169 -5.63 34.96 -15.04
CA VAL A 169 -6.44 33.77 -14.73
C VAL A 169 -5.68 32.83 -13.79
N PRO A 170 -6.28 32.39 -12.67
CA PRO A 170 -5.69 31.37 -11.81
C PRO A 170 -5.60 30.02 -12.52
N ILE A 171 -4.38 29.48 -12.62
CA ILE A 171 -4.12 28.18 -13.22
C ILE A 171 -4.22 27.10 -12.15
N THR A 172 -4.90 26.00 -12.48
CA THR A 172 -4.85 24.76 -11.71
C THR A 172 -4.11 23.73 -12.56
N PRO A 173 -2.87 23.32 -12.20
CA PRO A 173 -2.12 22.38 -13.01
C PRO A 173 -2.83 21.03 -13.04
N LYS A 174 -2.86 20.39 -14.22
CA LYS A 174 -3.41 19.04 -14.35
C LYS A 174 -2.46 18.06 -13.65
N GLN A 175 -3.00 17.30 -12.71
CA GLN A 175 -2.26 16.30 -11.97
C GLN A 175 -2.42 14.96 -12.68
N GLU A 176 -1.31 14.40 -13.17
CA GLU A 176 -1.27 13.01 -13.60
C GLU A 176 -0.48 12.20 -12.57
N PHE A 177 -0.99 11.01 -12.23
CA PHE A 177 -0.31 10.10 -11.32
C PHE A 177 0.36 9.00 -12.13
N VAL A 178 1.66 8.85 -11.93
CA VAL A 178 2.41 7.75 -12.54
C VAL A 178 2.10 6.47 -11.76
N ASP A 179 1.71 5.41 -12.46
CA ASP A 179 1.45 4.11 -11.87
C ASP A 179 2.75 3.42 -11.47
N GLY A 180 2.80 2.91 -10.24
CA GLY A 180 3.97 2.26 -9.67
C GLY A 180 3.74 1.81 -8.23
N ILE A 181 4.78 1.24 -7.61
CA ILE A 181 4.76 0.87 -6.18
C ILE A 181 4.62 2.12 -5.30
N VAL A 182 5.15 3.24 -5.76
CA VAL A 182 4.94 4.58 -5.20
C VAL A 182 4.34 5.44 -6.29
N GLN A 183 3.19 6.06 -6.01
CA GLN A 183 2.59 7.04 -6.91
C GLN A 183 3.07 8.43 -6.52
N TYR A 184 3.54 9.19 -7.51
CA TYR A 184 3.86 10.61 -7.36
C TYR A 184 3.10 11.39 -8.42
N ALA A 185 2.73 12.63 -8.08
CA ALA A 185 2.07 13.53 -9.01
C ALA A 185 3.11 14.15 -9.94
N GLN A 186 2.85 14.08 -11.25
CA GLN A 186 3.55 14.86 -12.26
C GLN A 186 2.65 16.01 -12.65
N LEU A 187 3.17 17.24 -12.52
CA LEU A 187 2.47 18.43 -12.98
C LEU A 187 2.79 18.60 -14.47
N LEU A 188 1.75 18.56 -15.30
CA LEU A 188 1.85 19.00 -16.68
C LEU A 188 1.61 20.50 -16.72
N VAL A 189 2.62 21.24 -17.18
CA VAL A 189 2.55 22.67 -17.49
C VAL A 189 1.97 22.82 -18.89
#